data_AF-A0A838AF77-F1
#
_entry.id   AF-A0A838AF77-F1
#
_cell.length_a   1.000
_cell.length_b   1.000
_cell.length_c   1.000
_cell.angle_alpha   90.00
_cell.angle_beta   90.00
_cell.angle_gamma   90.00
#
_symmetry.space_group_name_H-M   'P 1'
#
loop_
_entity.id
_entity.type
_entity.pdbx_description
1 polymer ?
#
loop_
_entity_poly.entity_id
_entity_poly.type
_entity_poly.pdbx_seq_one_letter_code
_entity_poly.pdbx_strand_id
1 'polypeptide(L)'
;MNRDRFDALVFKLAKFRHVPDEVLAEVVTRDGLCFWVFDREEIPELSGDEDADRALAAWLCAGCPVMDECLELELRTGGPSTVGVWGGMADQDRRVLYPIWRWHRDHPPKEGEDEWDGGEPA
;
A
#
# COMPACT_ATOMS: atom_id res chain seq x y z
N MET A 1 -8.96 -10.39 -1.25
CA MET A 1 -8.38 -9.72 -2.45
C MET A 1 -7.80 -10.79 -3.39
N ASN A 2 -7.63 -10.56 -4.70
CA ASN A 2 -6.99 -11.56 -5.60
C ASN A 2 -5.56 -11.12 -5.98
N ARG A 3 -4.79 -12.05 -6.57
CA ARG A 3 -3.37 -11.83 -6.91
C ARG A 3 -3.17 -10.68 -7.90
N ASP A 4 -3.96 -10.63 -8.97
CA ASP A 4 -3.85 -9.58 -9.99
C ASP A 4 -3.99 -8.16 -9.40
N ARG A 5 -4.87 -8.01 -8.41
CA ARG A 5 -5.04 -6.73 -7.70
C ARG A 5 -3.83 -6.39 -6.84
N PHE A 6 -3.19 -7.37 -6.21
CA PHE A 6 -1.94 -7.13 -5.48
C PHE A 6 -0.80 -6.77 -6.42
N ASP A 7 -0.66 -7.44 -7.55
CA ASP A 7 0.38 -7.14 -8.54
C ASP A 7 0.23 -5.71 -9.10
N ALA A 8 -1.01 -5.30 -9.44
CA ALA A 8 -1.30 -3.94 -9.87
C ALA A 8 -0.97 -2.88 -8.80
N LEU A 9 -1.22 -3.21 -7.52
CA LEU A 9 -0.89 -2.33 -6.41
C LEU A 9 0.62 -2.22 -6.22
N VAL A 10 1.35 -3.32 -6.25
CA VAL A 10 2.82 -3.32 -6.16
C VAL A 10 3.45 -2.51 -7.30
N PHE A 11 2.92 -2.64 -8.52
CA PHE A 11 3.34 -1.80 -9.65
C PHE A 11 3.12 -0.31 -9.36
N LYS A 12 1.96 0.05 -8.79
CA LYS A 12 1.67 1.44 -8.38
C LYS A 12 2.66 1.97 -7.33
N LEU A 13 3.05 1.13 -6.36
CA LEU A 13 3.99 1.50 -5.30
C LEU A 13 5.44 1.64 -5.77
N ALA A 14 5.80 1.00 -6.89
CA ALA A 14 7.18 1.03 -7.42
C ALA A 14 7.72 2.45 -7.67
N LYS A 15 6.83 3.44 -7.93
CA LYS A 15 7.19 4.86 -8.08
C LYS A 15 7.92 5.44 -6.86
N PHE A 16 7.74 4.85 -5.67
CA PHE A 16 8.37 5.33 -4.44
C PHE A 16 9.72 4.70 -4.14
N ARG A 17 10.20 3.76 -4.96
CA ARG A 17 11.43 2.98 -4.72
C ARG A 17 12.63 3.81 -4.25
N HIS A 18 12.78 5.03 -4.77
CA HIS A 18 13.89 5.93 -4.48
C HIS A 18 13.56 7.05 -3.49
N VAL A 19 12.31 7.15 -3.03
CA VAL A 19 11.88 8.12 -2.03
C VAL A 19 12.36 7.65 -0.65
N PRO A 20 13.08 8.47 0.14
CA PRO A 20 13.49 8.11 1.49
C PRO A 20 12.31 7.86 2.44
N ASP A 21 12.51 7.02 3.44
CA ASP A 21 11.47 6.67 4.41
C ASP A 21 11.03 7.89 5.24
N GLU A 22 11.95 8.79 5.58
CA GLU A 22 11.63 10.03 6.30
C GLU A 22 10.72 10.97 5.50
N VAL A 23 10.87 11.01 4.17
CA VAL A 23 10.03 11.83 3.30
C VAL A 23 8.61 11.25 3.22
N LEU A 24 8.50 9.92 3.08
CA LEU A 24 7.21 9.25 3.16
C LEU A 24 6.54 9.48 4.51
N ALA A 25 7.29 9.36 5.61
CA ALA A 25 6.78 9.59 6.97
C ALA A 25 6.29 11.02 7.18
N GLU A 26 7.01 12.02 6.66
CA GLU A 26 6.61 13.43 6.71
C GLU A 26 5.29 13.64 5.96
N VAL A 27 5.21 13.18 4.71
CA VAL A 27 4.01 13.33 3.86
C VAL A 27 2.80 12.64 4.47
N VAL A 28 2.96 11.39 4.95
CA VAL A 28 1.88 10.60 5.53
C VAL A 28 1.36 11.24 6.82
N THR A 29 2.26 11.75 7.67
CA THR A 29 1.86 12.40 8.93
C THR A 29 1.21 13.76 8.68
N ARG A 30 1.70 14.52 7.70
CA ARG A 30 1.15 15.83 7.36
C ARG A 30 -0.22 15.73 6.69
N ASP A 31 -0.37 14.85 5.71
CA ASP A 31 -1.52 14.86 4.79
C ASP A 31 -2.49 13.67 5.01
N GLY A 32 -2.16 12.73 5.92
CA GLY A 32 -3.00 11.57 6.22
C GLY A 32 -4.29 11.94 6.93
N LEU A 33 -5.44 11.70 6.30
CA LEU A 33 -6.75 12.07 6.88
C LEU A 33 -7.03 11.37 8.22
N CYS A 34 -6.49 10.17 8.45
CA CYS A 34 -6.62 9.45 9.71
C CYS A 34 -6.02 10.18 10.93
N PHE A 35 -5.13 11.16 10.72
CA PHE A 35 -4.59 12.00 11.79
C PHE A 35 -5.49 13.18 12.15
N TRP A 36 -6.38 13.60 11.25
CA TRP A 36 -7.04 14.92 11.33
C TRP A 36 -8.57 14.86 11.29
N VAL A 37 -9.13 13.87 10.60
CA VAL A 37 -10.59 13.78 10.34
C VAL A 37 -11.30 12.91 11.37
N PHE A 38 -10.59 11.96 11.97
CA PHE A 38 -11.17 10.99 12.89
C PHE A 38 -10.61 11.20 14.29
N ASP A 39 -11.48 11.07 15.30
CA ASP A 39 -11.01 10.87 16.66
C ASP A 39 -10.49 9.43 16.78
N ARG A 40 -9.21 9.28 17.18
CA ARG A 40 -8.56 7.97 17.29
C ARG A 40 -9.22 7.09 18.33
N GLU A 41 -9.87 7.67 19.34
CA GLU A 41 -10.61 6.93 20.37
C GLU A 41 -11.94 6.37 19.84
N GLU A 42 -12.45 6.93 18.74
CA GLU A 42 -13.71 6.52 18.11
C GLU A 42 -13.52 5.57 16.91
N ILE A 43 -12.29 5.40 16.42
CA ILE A 43 -12.00 4.45 15.34
C ILE A 43 -12.19 3.01 15.88
N PRO A 44 -13.08 2.21 15.26
CA PRO A 44 -13.25 0.82 15.67
C PRO A 44 -11.94 0.04 15.52
N GLU A 45 -11.69 -0.86 16.46
CA GLU A 45 -10.61 -1.83 16.33
C GLU A 45 -10.91 -2.83 15.20
N LEU A 46 -9.85 -3.38 14.60
CA LEU A 46 -9.99 -4.49 13.66
C LEU A 46 -10.57 -5.71 14.40
N SER A 47 -11.65 -6.24 13.84
CA SER A 47 -12.43 -7.34 14.40
C SER A 47 -11.79 -8.71 14.16
N GLY A 48 -10.89 -8.80 13.17
CA GLY A 48 -10.33 -10.05 12.66
C GLY A 48 -11.22 -10.74 11.62
N ASP A 49 -12.42 -10.22 11.37
CA ASP A 49 -13.27 -10.62 10.24
C ASP A 49 -12.80 -9.91 8.96
N GLU A 50 -12.43 -10.70 7.95
CA GLU A 50 -11.80 -10.20 6.72
C GLU A 50 -12.65 -9.14 6.00
N ASP A 51 -13.97 -9.33 5.93
CA ASP A 51 -14.85 -8.46 5.18
C ASP A 51 -15.18 -7.18 5.96
N ALA A 52 -15.41 -7.30 7.27
CA ALA A 52 -15.61 -6.14 8.14
C ALA A 52 -14.36 -5.25 8.20
N ASP A 53 -13.19 -5.85 8.37
CA ASP A 53 -11.93 -5.12 8.48
C ASP A 53 -11.56 -4.44 7.15
N ARG A 54 -11.87 -5.09 6.02
CA ARG A 54 -11.71 -4.48 4.69
C ARG A 54 -12.67 -3.32 4.47
N ALA A 55 -13.93 -3.43 4.93
CA ALA A 55 -14.89 -2.35 4.84
C ALA A 55 -14.48 -1.15 5.70
N LEU A 56 -13.97 -1.39 6.91
CA LEU A 56 -13.43 -0.36 7.78
C LEU A 56 -12.22 0.33 7.15
N ALA A 57 -11.29 -0.44 6.57
CA ALA A 57 -10.12 0.11 5.89
C ALA A 57 -10.51 1.00 4.69
N ALA A 58 -11.49 0.57 3.90
CA ALA A 58 -12.01 1.34 2.78
C ALA A 58 -12.67 2.64 3.24
N TRP A 59 -13.42 2.61 4.33
CA TRP A 59 -14.08 3.80 4.90
C TRP A 59 -13.08 4.80 5.47
N LEU A 60 -12.14 4.35 6.31
CA LEU A 60 -11.13 5.23 6.93
C LEU A 60 -10.24 5.94 5.90
N CYS A 61 -9.89 5.24 4.82
CA CYS A 61 -8.98 5.77 3.82
C CYS A 61 -9.69 6.44 2.64
N ALA A 62 -11.03 6.45 2.61
CA ALA A 62 -11.80 7.05 1.52
C ALA A 62 -11.43 8.53 1.33
N GLY A 63 -10.91 8.87 0.15
CA GLY A 63 -10.51 10.24 -0.19
C GLY A 63 -9.18 10.70 0.41
N CYS A 64 -8.45 9.84 1.13
CA CYS A 64 -7.13 10.20 1.67
C CYS A 64 -6.13 10.42 0.52
N PRO A 65 -5.42 11.57 0.46
CA PRO A 65 -4.56 11.91 -0.66
C PRO A 65 -3.26 11.09 -0.69
N VAL A 66 -2.91 10.45 0.42
CA VAL A 66 -1.60 9.80 0.64
C VAL A 66 -1.71 8.29 0.90
N MET A 67 -2.74 7.64 0.34
CA MET A 67 -2.97 6.21 0.54
C MET A 67 -1.78 5.35 0.08
N ASP A 68 -1.19 5.66 -1.08
CA ASP A 68 -0.11 4.84 -1.63
C ASP A 68 1.18 5.04 -0.83
N GLU A 69 1.48 6.30 -0.47
CA GLU A 69 2.64 6.68 0.36
C GLU A 69 2.55 6.01 1.73
N CYS A 70 1.36 6.01 2.33
CA CYS A 70 1.07 5.36 3.61
C CYS A 70 1.31 3.85 3.54
N LEU A 71 0.81 3.19 2.48
CA LEU A 71 1.01 1.75 2.32
C LEU A 71 2.49 1.40 2.08
N GLU A 72 3.18 2.16 1.22
CA GLU A 72 4.60 1.94 0.96
C GLU A 72 5.44 2.10 2.24
N LEU A 73 5.22 3.17 3.01
CA LEU A 73 5.91 3.41 4.27
C LEU A 73 5.70 2.27 5.26
N GLU A 74 4.46 1.81 5.39
CA GLU A 74 4.11 0.71 6.29
C GLU A 74 4.83 -0.59 5.88
N LEU A 75 4.80 -0.93 4.59
CA LEU A 75 5.48 -2.14 4.09
C LEU A 75 6.99 -2.12 4.34
N ARG A 76 7.62 -0.92 4.36
CA ARG A 76 9.06 -0.77 4.66
C ARG A 76 9.39 -0.88 6.14
N THR A 77 8.56 -0.30 7.00
CA THR A 77 8.92 -0.03 8.39
C THR A 77 8.27 -1.00 9.38
N GLY A 78 7.01 -1.37 9.15
CA GLY A 78 6.25 -2.28 10.00
C GLY A 78 6.04 -3.67 9.40
N GLY A 79 6.00 -3.76 8.06
CA GLY A 79 5.87 -5.03 7.34
C GLY A 79 4.58 -5.78 7.71
N PRO A 80 4.62 -7.10 7.98
CA PRO A 80 3.43 -7.89 8.28
C PRO A 80 2.98 -7.85 9.77
N SER A 81 3.75 -7.19 10.63
CA SER A 81 3.66 -7.31 12.09
C SER A 81 2.87 -6.20 12.77
N THR A 82 2.64 -5.09 12.07
CA THR A 82 1.79 -4.00 12.56
C THR A 82 0.32 -4.40 12.56
N VAL A 83 -0.44 -3.73 13.43
CA VAL A 83 -1.90 -3.85 13.48
C VAL A 83 -2.56 -2.57 12.99
N GLY A 84 -3.79 -2.68 12.49
CA GLY A 84 -4.62 -1.56 12.06
C GLY A 84 -4.66 -1.31 10.55
N VAL A 85 -5.27 -0.18 10.20
CA VAL A 85 -5.50 0.23 8.80
C VAL A 85 -4.37 1.11 8.30
N TRP A 86 -3.80 0.73 7.15
CA TRP A 86 -2.70 1.46 6.50
C TRP A 86 -2.93 1.50 4.99
N GLY A 87 -2.98 2.70 4.40
CA GLY A 87 -3.16 2.89 2.96
C GLY A 87 -4.35 2.13 2.34
N GLY A 88 -5.46 2.03 3.07
CA GLY A 88 -6.66 1.31 2.65
C GLY A 88 -6.59 -0.21 2.83
N MET A 89 -5.64 -0.72 3.59
CA MET A 89 -5.49 -2.15 3.88
C MET A 89 -5.59 -2.47 5.37
N ALA A 90 -6.36 -3.52 5.68
CA ALA A 90 -6.36 -4.18 6.97
C ALA A 90 -5.20 -5.21 7.07
N ASP A 91 -4.98 -5.72 8.28
CA ASP A 91 -3.85 -6.57 8.63
C ASP A 91 -3.72 -7.83 7.76
N GLN A 92 -4.83 -8.54 7.52
CA GLN A 92 -4.80 -9.80 6.78
C GLN A 92 -4.43 -9.60 5.31
N ASP A 93 -5.06 -8.64 4.62
CA ASP A 93 -4.72 -8.31 3.24
C ASP A 93 -3.26 -7.79 3.13
N ARG A 94 -2.78 -7.02 4.12
CA ARG A 94 -1.39 -6.55 4.17
C ARG A 94 -0.38 -7.67 4.37
N ARG A 95 -0.68 -8.68 5.19
CA ARG A 95 0.16 -9.88 5.38
C ARG A 95 0.31 -10.69 4.10
N VAL A 96 -0.72 -10.74 3.26
CA VAL A 96 -0.66 -11.39 1.95
C VAL A 96 0.12 -10.55 0.93
N LEU A 97 -0.04 -9.23 0.95
CA LEU A 97 0.68 -8.31 0.06
C LEU A 97 2.19 -8.29 0.33
N TYR A 98 2.60 -8.29 1.60
CA TYR A 98 4.00 -8.10 2.01
C TYR A 98 5.02 -8.98 1.26
N PRO A 99 4.87 -10.31 1.15
CA PRO A 99 5.83 -11.14 0.40
C PRO A 99 5.88 -10.81 -1.10
N ILE A 100 4.76 -10.41 -1.71
CA ILE A 100 4.69 -10.03 -3.13
C ILE A 100 5.44 -8.71 -3.35
N TRP A 101 5.14 -7.70 -2.54
CA TRP A 101 5.82 -6.40 -2.56
C TRP A 101 7.33 -6.55 -2.35
N ARG A 102 7.73 -7.35 -1.35
CA ARG A 102 9.15 -7.59 -1.03
C ARG A 102 9.88 -8.19 -2.22
N TRP A 103 9.29 -9.20 -2.86
CA TRP A 103 9.89 -9.84 -4.03
C TRP A 103 10.14 -8.83 -5.16
N HIS A 104 9.15 -7.99 -5.50
CA HIS A 104 9.31 -6.95 -6.53
C HIS A 104 10.32 -5.86 -6.15
N ARG A 105 10.44 -5.55 -4.86
CA ARG A 105 11.43 -4.59 -4.39
C ARG A 105 12.85 -5.14 -4.56
N ASP A 106 13.06 -6.41 -4.24
CA ASP A 106 14.35 -7.10 -4.39
C ASP A 106 14.67 -7.43 -5.86
N HIS A 107 13.66 -7.54 -6.73
CA HIS A 107 13.77 -7.84 -8.15
C HIS A 107 13.13 -6.73 -9.00
N PRO A 108 13.75 -5.53 -9.09
CA PRO A 108 13.27 -4.51 -10.00
C PRO A 108 13.24 -5.04 -11.44
N PRO A 109 12.25 -4.66 -12.27
CA PRO A 109 12.34 -4.87 -13.71
C PRO A 109 13.65 -4.25 -14.21
N LYS A 110 14.33 -4.94 -15.11
CA LYS A 110 15.56 -4.40 -15.71
C LYS A 110 15.18 -3.21 -16.57
N GLU A 111 15.92 -2.11 -16.41
CA GLU A 111 15.75 -0.94 -17.25
C GLU A 111 15.91 -1.33 -18.73
N GLY A 112 14.87 -1.13 -19.54
CA GLY A 112 14.89 -1.35 -20.99
C GLY A 112 14.21 -2.61 -21.53
N GLU A 113 13.55 -3.45 -20.72
CA GLU A 113 12.84 -4.65 -21.23
C GLU A 113 11.36 -4.39 -21.63
N ASP A 114 10.82 -3.19 -21.37
CA ASP A 114 9.47 -2.75 -21.77
C ASP A 114 9.44 -1.90 -23.07
N GLU A 115 10.56 -1.83 -23.81
CA GLU A 115 10.56 -1.23 -25.15
C GLU A 115 9.91 -2.22 -26.13
N TRP A 116 8.62 -2.02 -26.37
CA TRP A 116 7.87 -2.71 -27.41
C TRP A 116 8.47 -2.37 -28.79
N ASP A 117 9.36 -3.23 -29.28
CA ASP A 117 9.94 -3.16 -30.62
C ASP A 117 8.86 -3.60 -31.62
N GLY A 118 8.11 -2.63 -32.14
CA GLY A 118 6.89 -2.80 -32.94
C GLY A 118 7.08 -3.62 -34.22
N GLY A 119 7.15 -4.94 -34.09
CA GLY A 119 7.18 -5.88 -35.20
C GLY A 119 5.79 -6.06 -35.81
N GLU A 120 5.52 -5.36 -36.92
CA GLU A 120 4.41 -5.69 -37.83
C GLU A 120 4.61 -7.08 -38.45
N PRO A 121 3.61 -7.97 -38.43
CA PRO A 121 3.66 -9.20 -39.22
C PRO A 121 3.36 -8.89 -40.70
N ALA A 122 4.19 -9.45 -41.58
CA ALA A 122 4.06 -9.43 -43.04
C ALA A 122 2.89 -10.29 -43.55
#